data_AF-A0A3D1GCT4-F1
#
_entry.id   AF-A0A3D1GCT4-F1
#
_cell.length_a   1.000
_cell.length_b   1.000
_cell.length_c   1.000
_cell.angle_alpha   90.00
_cell.angle_beta   90.00
_cell.angle_gamma   90.00
#
_symmetry.space_group_name_H-M   'P 1'
#
loop_
_entity.id
_entity.type
_entity.pdbx_description
1 polymer ?
#
loop_
_entity_poly.entity_id
_entity_poly.type
_entity_poly.pdbx_seq_one_letter_code
_entity_poly.pdbx_strand_id
1 'polypeptide(L)' 'MADLNIKQTVLDSLEQLPQDASMEDIMEKILLIHKIEKGIEQADRGELIDHEEVLNKIRKW' A
#
# COMPACT_ATOMS: atom_id res chain seq x y z
N MET A 1 -9.22 7.94 9.12
CA MET A 1 -10.00 8.38 7.93
C MET A 1 -11.34 7.67 8.01
N ALA A 2 -12.45 8.29 7.59
CA ALA A 2 -13.79 7.67 7.66
C ALA A 2 -13.70 6.20 7.19
N ASP A 3 -14.31 5.26 7.93
CA ASP A 3 -14.26 3.81 7.71
C ASP A 3 -14.47 3.44 6.23
N LEU A 4 -13.39 3.52 5.45
CA LEU A 4 -13.36 3.19 4.04
C LEU A 4 -13.30 1.67 4.01
N ASN A 5 -14.40 1.06 3.57
CA ASN A 5 -14.45 -0.38 3.40
C ASN A 5 -13.34 -0.79 2.42
N ILE A 6 -12.36 -1.56 2.89
CA ILE A 6 -11.22 -2.02 2.07
C ILE A 6 -11.65 -2.66 0.75
N LYS A 7 -12.79 -3.36 0.75
CA LYS A 7 -13.37 -3.94 -0.47
C LYS A 7 -13.72 -2.85 -1.48
N GLN A 8 -14.34 -1.76 -1.04
CA GLN A 8 -14.73 -0.66 -1.91
C GLN A 8 -13.50 0.07 -2.43
N THR A 9 -12.52 0.35 -1.57
CA THR A 9 -11.24 0.96 -1.97
C THR A 9 -10.54 0.16 -3.06
N VAL A 10 -10.49 -1.17 -2.91
CA VAL A 10 -9.91 -2.06 -3.94
C VAL A 10 -10.71 -1.99 -5.24
N LEU A 11 -12.05 -2.06 -5.19
CA LEU A 11 -12.89 -2.00 -6.39
C LEU A 11 -12.73 -0.67 -7.13
N ASP A 12 -12.84 0.47 -6.44
CA ASP A 12 -12.69 1.80 -7.03
C ASP A 12 -11.31 1.98 -7.68
N SER A 13 -10.29 1.40 -7.06
CA SER A 13 -8.93 1.41 -7.55
C SER A 13 -8.75 0.55 -8.82
N LEU A 14 -9.45 -0.58 -8.92
CA LEU A 14 -9.42 -1.44 -10.11
C LEU A 14 -10.20 -0.83 -11.27
N GLU A 15 -11.27 -0.08 -11.00
CA GLU A 15 -12.02 0.67 -12.02
C GLU A 15 -11.19 1.76 -12.71
N GLN A 16 -10.12 2.23 -12.06
CA GLN A 16 -9.18 3.21 -12.62
C GLN A 16 -8.08 2.59 -13.49
N LEU A 17 -7.97 1.25 -13.54
CA LEU A 17 -6.99 0.61 -14.39
C LEU A 17 -7.38 0.73 -15.88
N PRO A 18 -6.39 0.77 -16.80
CA PRO A 18 -6.66 0.69 -18.23
C PRO A 18 -7.47 -0.56 -18.58
N GLN A 19 -8.25 -0.50 -19.66
CA GLN A 19 -9.07 -1.63 -20.08
C GLN A 19 -8.21 -2.85 -20.48
N ASP A 20 -7.03 -2.59 -21.03
CA ASP A 20 -6.02 -3.58 -21.41
C ASP A 20 -5.10 -4.01 -20.25
N ALA A 21 -5.43 -3.64 -19.01
CA ALA A 21 -4.69 -4.07 -17.84
C ALA A 21 -4.59 -5.59 -17.76
N SER A 22 -3.38 -6.07 -17.50
CA SER A 22 -3.08 -7.48 -17.34
C SER A 22 -3.49 -7.99 -15.95
N MET A 23 -3.49 -9.31 -15.79
CA MET A 23 -3.63 -9.93 -14.47
C MET A 23 -2.54 -9.46 -13.49
N GLU A 24 -1.34 -9.19 -13.99
CA GLU A 24 -0.22 -8.71 -13.17
C GLU A 24 -0.48 -7.30 -12.63
N ASP A 25 -0.99 -6.40 -13.46
CA ASP A 25 -1.36 -5.03 -13.05
C ASP A 25 -2.44 -5.04 -11.96
N ILE A 26 -3.44 -5.91 -12.10
CA ILE A 26 -4.52 -6.10 -11.11
C ILE A 26 -3.93 -6.58 -9.78
N MET A 27 -3.09 -7.62 -9.81
CA MET A 27 -2.46 -8.16 -8.60
C MET A 27 -1.55 -7.13 -7.94
N GLU A 28 -0.75 -6.40 -8.71
CA GLU A 28 0.12 -5.34 -8.21
C GLU A 28 -0.70 -4.25 -7.52
N LYS A 29 -1.80 -3.80 -8.14
CA LYS A 29 -2.66 -2.77 -7.57
C LYS A 29 -3.26 -3.20 -6.22
N ILE A 30 -3.74 -4.44 -6.12
CA ILE A 30 -4.27 -5.00 -4.86
C ILE A 30 -3.16 -5.08 -3.81
N LEU A 31 -1.98 -5.57 -4.18
CA LEU A 31 -0.84 -5.69 -3.26
C LEU A 31 -0.36 -4.32 -2.76
N LEU A 32 -0.35 -3.31 -3.63
CA LEU A 32 0.03 -1.94 -3.27
C LEU A 32 -0.91 -1.38 -2.21
N ILE A 33 -2.23 -1.50 -2.41
CA ILE A 33 -3.23 -1.04 -1.43
C ILE A 33 -3.02 -1.76 -0.09
N HIS A 34 -2.85 -3.08 -0.11
CA HIS A 34 -2.60 -3.85 1.12
C HIS A 34 -1.36 -3.36 1.87
N LYS A 35 -0.25 -3.08 1.17
CA LYS A 35 0.98 -2.58 1.79
C LYS A 35 0.81 -1.18 2.38
N ILE A 36 0.03 -0.31 1.74
CA ILE A 36 -0.25 1.04 2.24
C ILE A 36 -1.07 0.96 3.53
N GLU A 37 -2.19 0.24 3.51
CA GLU A 37 -3.06 0.07 4.69
C GLU A 37 -2.28 -0.53 5.85
N LYS A 38 -1.49 -1.58 5.59
CA LYS A 38 -0.61 -2.15 6.60
C LYS A 38 0.38 -1.12 7.16
N GLY A 39 1.00 -0.32 6.31
CA GLY A 39 1.93 0.74 6.75
C GLY A 39 1.26 1.80 7.62
N ILE A 40 0.02 2.17 7.30
CA ILE A 40 -0.80 3.09 8.11
C ILE A 40 -1.08 2.47 9.48
N GLU A 41 -1.57 1.23 9.52
CA GLU A 41 -1.84 0.54 10.77
C GLU A 41 -0.58 0.38 11.64
N GLN A 42 0.58 0.13 11.03
CA GLN A 42 1.86 0.07 11.71
C GLN A 42 2.22 1.43 12.33
N ALA A 43 2.06 2.52 11.57
CA ALA A 43 2.30 3.88 12.07
C ALA A 43 1.36 4.23 13.23
N ASP A 44 0.07 3.89 13.14
CA ASP A 44 -0.92 4.11 14.18
C ASP A 44 -0.58 3.32 15.48
N ARG A 45 0.04 2.14 15.34
CA ARG A 45 0.56 1.35 16.47
C ARG A 45 1.94 1.80 16.96
N GLY A 46 2.55 2.81 16.35
CA GLY A 46 3.89 3.28 16.69
C GLY A 46 5.02 2.33 16.25
N GLU A 47 4.75 1.39 15.33
CA GLU A 47 5.75 0.50 14.73
C GLU A 47 6.59 1.26 13.67
N LEU A 48 7.28 2.30 14.11
CA LEU A 48 8.14 3.15 13.29
C LEU A 48 9.62 2.82 13.52
N ILE A 49 10.46 3.24 12.59
CA ILE A 49 11.92 3.19 12.73
C ILE A 49 12.48 4.61 12.76
N ASP A 50 13.60 4.79 13.45
CA ASP A 50 14.27 6.08 13.52
C ASP A 50 14.84 6.52 12.16
N HIS A 51 14.98 7.83 11.98
CA HIS A 51 15.49 8.41 10.74
C HIS A 51 16.89 7.87 10.35
N GLU A 52 17.77 7.66 11.33
CA GLU A 52 19.10 7.09 11.08
C GLU A 52 19.02 5.63 10.64
N GLU A 53 18.07 4.86 11.18
CA GLU A 53 17.88 3.46 10.81
C GLU A 53 17.38 3.33 9.36
N VAL A 54 16.43 4.15 8.93
CA VAL A 54 15.95 4.12 7.54
C VAL A 54 17.05 4.49 6.54
N LEU A 55 17.90 5.49 6.86
CA LEU A 55 19.05 5.84 6.02
C LEU A 55 20.03 4.66 5.87
N ASN A 56 20.26 3.91 6.95
CA ASN A 56 21.13 2.73 6.91
C ASN A 56 20.54 1.57 6.09
N LYS A 57 19.21 1.41 6.04
CA LYS A 57 18.55 0.41 5.19
C LYS A 57 18.62 0.79 3.71
N ILE A 58 18.34 2.04 3.37
CA ILE A 58 18.37 2.54 1.99
C ILE A 58 19.77 2.39 1.37
N ARG A 59 20.85 2.65 2.13
CA ARG A 59 22.23 2.49 1.64
C ARG A 59 22.61 1.05 1.27
N LYS A 60 21.85 0.04 1.73
CA LYS A 60 22.13 -1.39 1.50
C LYS A 60 21.32 -2.00 0.36
N TRP A 61 20.35 -1.26 -0.18
CA TRP A 61 19.60 -1.62 -1.38
C TRP A 61 20.41 -1.27 -2.63
#